data_AF-A0A958AWH3-F1
#
_entry.id   AF-A0A958AWH3-F1
#
_cell.length_a   1.000
_cell.length_b   1.000
_cell.length_c   1.000
_cell.angle_alpha   90.00
_cell.angle_beta   90.00
_cell.angle_gamma   90.00
#
_symmetry.space_group_name_H-M   'P 1'
#
loop_
_entity.id
_entity.type
_entity.pdbx_description
1 polymer ?
#
loop_
_entity_poly.entity_id
_entity_poly.type
_entity_poly.pdbx_seq_one_letter_code
_entity_poly.pdbx_strand_id
1 'polypeptide(L)'
;CATIYVPPNTRIVDEPCGAADGSENTFVANPQGKARFYLPLPTLTDSTDDVVKMIALAYHSDGKTYGPSPGDFGLNSHVQLFFGLPPVESEAWHLVTDAELAAAKN
;
A
#
# COMPACT_ATOMS: atom_id res chain seq x y z
N CYS A 1 -4.04 -1.48 -0.70
CA CYS A 1 -4.02 -2.86 -1.22
C CYS A 1 -4.63 -2.86 -2.61
N ALA A 2 -4.05 -3.61 -3.53
CA ALA A 2 -4.47 -3.58 -4.92
C ALA A 2 -4.71 -5.01 -5.43
N THR A 3 -5.81 -5.20 -6.15
CA THR A 3 -6.11 -6.42 -6.89
C THR A 3 -6.09 -6.10 -8.37
N ILE A 4 -5.16 -6.70 -9.11
CA ILE A 4 -5.13 -6.65 -10.57
C ILE A 4 -5.80 -7.91 -11.10
N TYR A 5 -6.82 -7.73 -11.91
CA TYR A 5 -7.37 -8.78 -12.76
C TYR A 5 -6.64 -8.69 -14.10
N VAL A 6 -6.06 -9.79 -14.57
CA VAL A 6 -5.40 -9.83 -15.87
C VAL A 6 -6.42 -10.24 -16.97
N PRO A 7 -6.07 -10.31 -18.27
CA PRO A 7 -7.03 -10.60 -19.33
C PRO A 7 -7.89 -11.86 -19.07
N PRO A 8 -9.14 -11.90 -19.57
CA PRO A 8 -9.72 -10.97 -20.55
C PRO A 8 -10.36 -9.70 -19.95
N ASN A 9 -10.56 -9.64 -18.63
CA ASN A 9 -11.24 -8.52 -17.97
C ASN A 9 -10.24 -7.70 -17.14
N THR A 10 -9.32 -7.04 -17.83
CA THR A 10 -8.24 -6.30 -17.19
C THR A 10 -8.78 -5.09 -16.42
N ARG A 11 -8.58 -5.09 -15.10
CA ARG A 11 -8.93 -3.97 -14.23
C ARG A 11 -8.10 -4.00 -12.95
N ILE A 12 -7.94 -2.84 -12.33
CA ILE A 12 -7.28 -2.67 -11.03
C ILE A 12 -8.34 -2.24 -10.04
N VAL A 13 -8.35 -2.87 -8.86
CA VAL A 13 -9.20 -2.49 -7.74
C VAL A 13 -8.28 -2.13 -6.58
N ASP A 14 -8.32 -0.86 -6.19
CA ASP A 14 -7.60 -0.35 -5.03
C ASP A 14 -8.55 -0.25 -3.83
N GLU A 15 -8.16 -0.90 -2.74
CA GLU A 15 -8.88 -0.94 -1.47
C GLU A 15 -7.90 -0.72 -0.32
N PRO A 16 -8.35 -0.20 0.83
CA PRO A 16 -7.51 -0.10 2.01
C PRO A 16 -6.97 -1.47 2.44
N CYS A 17 -5.72 -1.51 2.89
CA CYS A 17 -5.22 -2.67 3.61
C CYS A 17 -5.76 -2.60 5.06
N GLY A 18 -6.55 -3.58 5.52
CA GLY A 18 -7.15 -3.53 6.86
C GLY A 18 -8.56 -2.90 6.86
N ALA A 19 -8.83 -1.98 7.78
CA ALA A 19 -10.15 -1.36 7.95
C ALA A 19 -10.66 -0.68 6.66
N ALA A 20 -11.93 -0.93 6.32
CA ALA A 20 -12.57 -0.44 5.09
C ALA A 20 -12.70 1.09 5.01
N ASP A 21 -12.60 1.80 6.13
CA ASP A 21 -12.58 3.26 6.20
C ASP A 21 -11.18 3.87 5.99
N GLY A 22 -10.15 3.02 5.85
CA GLY A 22 -8.76 3.43 5.66
C GLY A 22 -8.08 4.01 6.91
N SER A 23 -8.72 3.96 8.08
CA SER A 23 -8.16 4.49 9.34
C SER A 23 -6.81 3.86 9.70
N GLU A 24 -6.56 2.64 9.26
CA GLU A 24 -5.32 1.89 9.48
C GLU A 24 -4.25 2.10 8.39
N ASN A 25 -4.54 2.86 7.32
CA ASN A 25 -3.64 3.04 6.16
C ASN A 25 -2.84 4.34 6.21
N THR A 26 -2.82 5.02 7.36
CA THR A 26 -2.11 6.29 7.53
C THR A 26 -0.98 6.13 8.55
N PHE A 27 0.20 6.62 8.19
CA PHE A 27 1.32 6.76 9.12
C PHE A 27 1.98 8.13 8.92
N VAL A 28 2.57 8.65 9.98
CA VAL A 28 3.22 9.96 9.97
C VAL A 28 4.67 9.79 10.38
N ALA A 29 5.59 10.37 9.60
CA ALA A 29 6.99 10.42 9.98
C ALA A 29 7.19 11.29 11.23
N ASN A 30 8.11 10.88 12.09
CA ASN A 30 8.52 11.65 13.25
C ASN A 30 9.26 12.94 12.83
N PRO A 31 9.59 13.86 13.76
CA PRO A 31 10.30 15.10 13.44
C PRO A 31 11.67 14.91 12.77
N GLN A 32 12.24 13.71 12.80
CA GLN A 32 13.51 13.35 12.14
C GLN A 32 13.29 12.75 10.74
N GLY A 33 12.05 12.75 10.23
CA GLY A 33 11.72 12.20 8.92
C GLY A 33 11.67 10.67 8.88
N LYS A 34 11.57 10.00 10.03
CA LYS A 34 11.51 8.53 10.13
C LYS A 34 10.10 8.06 10.44
N ALA A 35 9.62 7.09 9.70
CA ALA A 35 8.39 6.40 10.01
C ALA A 35 8.59 4.90 10.00
N ARG A 36 8.00 4.23 10.99
CA ARG A 36 7.80 2.77 10.98
C ARG A 36 6.32 2.52 10.97
N PHE A 37 5.88 1.69 10.04
CA PHE A 37 4.49 1.28 9.92
C PHE A 37 4.38 -0.21 10.16
N TYR A 38 3.47 -0.60 11.04
CA TYR A 38 3.12 -1.99 11.33
C TYR A 38 1.61 -2.13 11.18
N LEU A 39 1.20 -3.00 10.26
CA LEU A 39 -0.20 -3.29 10.02
C LEU A 39 -0.41 -4.81 10.08
N PRO A 40 -1.08 -5.32 11.12
CA PRO A 40 -1.50 -6.70 11.14
C PRO A 40 -2.62 -6.86 10.11
N LEU A 41 -2.37 -7.63 9.05
CA LEU A 41 -3.37 -7.93 8.04
C LEU A 41 -3.99 -9.30 8.32
N PRO A 42 -5.29 -9.49 8.03
CA PRO A 42 -5.80 -10.84 7.87
C PRO A 42 -5.00 -11.53 6.77
N THR A 43 -4.95 -12.86 6.79
CA THR A 43 -4.30 -13.63 5.72
C THR A 43 -4.81 -13.14 4.38
N LEU A 44 -3.92 -12.51 3.61
CA LEU A 44 -4.24 -12.01 2.29
C LEU A 44 -4.42 -13.22 1.38
N THR A 45 -5.39 -13.14 0.47
CA THR A 45 -5.60 -14.21 -0.52
C THR A 45 -4.41 -14.23 -1.47
N ASP A 46 -4.00 -15.44 -1.86
CA ASP A 46 -2.89 -15.64 -2.77
C ASP A 46 -3.17 -15.05 -4.16
N SER A 47 -2.10 -14.67 -4.85
CA SER A 47 -2.16 -14.40 -6.28
C SER A 47 -2.42 -15.71 -7.05
N THR A 48 -3.14 -15.60 -8.16
CA THR A 48 -3.39 -16.68 -9.14
C THR A 48 -2.90 -16.21 -10.51
N ASP A 49 -2.95 -17.09 -11.52
CA ASP A 49 -2.62 -16.73 -12.89
C ASP A 49 -3.50 -15.59 -13.44
N ASP A 50 -4.75 -15.49 -12.97
CA ASP A 50 -5.73 -14.51 -13.44
C ASP A 50 -5.89 -13.29 -12.52
N VAL A 51 -5.36 -13.35 -11.30
CA VAL A 51 -5.54 -12.34 -10.26
C VAL A 51 -4.25 -12.12 -9.48
N VAL A 52 -3.66 -10.93 -9.60
CA VAL A 52 -2.47 -10.54 -8.84
C VAL A 52 -2.87 -9.67 -7.66
N LYS A 53 -2.42 -10.04 -6.46
CA LYS A 53 -2.66 -9.29 -5.22
C LYS A 53 -1.40 -8.54 -4.82
N MET A 54 -1.56 -7.30 -4.36
CA MET A 54 -0.43 -6.42 -4.09
C MET A 54 -0.67 -5.50 -2.90
N ILE A 55 0.43 -5.12 -2.28
CA ILE A 55 0.51 -4.05 -1.29
C ILE A 55 1.21 -2.86 -1.96
N ALA A 56 0.60 -1.67 -1.80
CA ALA A 56 1.12 -0.41 -2.33
C ALA A 56 1.29 0.58 -1.19
N LEU A 57 2.44 1.26 -1.16
CA LEU A 57 2.71 2.37 -0.26
C LEU A 57 2.67 3.68 -1.06
N ALA A 58 1.70 4.52 -0.76
CA ALA A 58 1.55 5.82 -1.41
C ALA A 58 1.96 6.97 -0.47
N TYR A 59 2.66 7.94 -1.04
CA TYR A 59 2.92 9.23 -0.43
C TYR A 59 2.01 10.29 -1.06
N HIS A 60 1.34 11.10 -0.22
CA HIS A 60 0.53 12.22 -0.68
C HIS A 60 1.31 13.53 -0.57
N SER A 61 1.64 14.15 -1.69
CA SER A 61 2.48 15.37 -1.74
C SER A 61 1.77 16.63 -1.26
N ASP A 62 0.46 16.59 -1.08
CA ASP A 62 -0.33 17.68 -0.50
C ASP A 62 -0.50 17.58 1.03
N GLY A 63 0.11 16.57 1.65
CA GLY A 63 0.08 16.36 3.10
C GLY A 63 -1.26 15.88 3.65
N LYS A 64 -2.20 15.42 2.81
CA LYS A 64 -3.51 14.91 3.24
C LYS A 64 -3.54 13.38 3.26
N THR A 65 -4.48 12.83 4.02
CA THR A 65 -4.90 11.42 3.89
C THR A 65 -6.31 11.38 3.28
N TYR A 66 -6.53 10.41 2.39
CA TYR A 66 -7.79 10.25 1.65
C TYR A 66 -8.64 9.09 2.21
N GLY A 67 -8.31 8.62 3.42
CA GLY A 67 -9.01 7.54 4.11
C GLY A 67 -9.02 6.28 3.24
N PRO A 68 -10.19 5.85 2.73
CA PRO A 68 -10.30 4.61 1.98
C PRO A 68 -9.78 4.69 0.53
N SER A 69 -9.47 5.90 0.03
CA SER A 69 -9.01 6.12 -1.34
C SER A 69 -7.49 6.27 -1.39
N PRO A 70 -6.81 5.74 -2.43
CA PRO A 70 -5.38 5.98 -2.65
C PRO A 70 -5.06 7.41 -3.14
N GLY A 71 -6.08 8.27 -3.34
CA GLY A 71 -5.91 9.60 -3.93
C GLY A 71 -5.73 9.57 -5.45
N ASP A 72 -5.50 10.75 -6.04
CA ASP A 72 -5.34 10.90 -7.50
C ASP A 72 -3.89 10.61 -7.90
N PHE A 73 -3.66 9.44 -8.50
CA PHE A 73 -2.34 9.05 -8.99
C PHE A 73 -1.81 10.05 -10.03
N GLY A 74 -0.52 10.39 -9.90
CA GLY A 74 0.15 11.31 -10.83
C GLY A 74 -0.16 12.79 -10.61
N LEU A 75 -1.05 13.12 -9.66
CA LEU A 75 -1.29 14.49 -9.21
C LEU A 75 -0.73 14.69 -7.80
N ASN A 76 -1.34 14.04 -6.81
CA ASN A 76 -0.96 14.16 -5.41
C ASN A 76 -0.55 12.83 -4.80
N SER A 77 -0.94 11.69 -5.37
CA SER A 77 -0.55 10.36 -4.88
C SER A 77 0.61 9.78 -5.69
N HIS A 78 1.66 9.38 -4.97
CA HIS A 78 2.92 8.87 -5.50
C HIS A 78 3.25 7.52 -4.85
N VAL A 79 3.19 6.44 -5.63
CA VAL A 79 3.44 5.09 -5.13
C VAL A 79 4.94 4.81 -5.08
N GLN A 80 5.49 4.68 -3.88
CA GLN A 80 6.94 4.49 -3.66
C GLN A 80 7.34 3.02 -3.50
N LEU A 81 6.40 2.19 -3.05
CA LEU A 81 6.60 0.76 -2.94
C LEU A 81 5.39 0.03 -3.52
N PHE A 82 5.70 -0.98 -4.32
CA PHE A 82 4.74 -1.94 -4.84
C PHE A 82 5.30 -3.33 -4.58
N PHE A 83 4.54 -4.15 -3.84
CA PHE A 83 4.93 -5.49 -3.48
C PHE A 83 3.83 -6.47 -3.87
N GLY A 84 4.11 -7.34 -4.85
CA GLY A 84 3.21 -8.42 -5.23
C GLY A 84 3.27 -9.56 -4.22
N LEU A 85 2.11 -10.07 -3.83
CA LEU A 85 2.03 -11.25 -2.97
C LEU A 85 2.40 -12.50 -3.78
N PRO A 86 3.24 -13.39 -3.24
CA PRO A 86 3.60 -14.63 -3.91
C PRO A 86 2.35 -15.52 -4.14
N PRO A 87 2.37 -16.40 -5.15
CA PRO A 87 1.23 -17.23 -5.52
C PRO A 87 1.01 -18.47 -4.64
N VAL A 88 1.69 -18.61 -3.50
CA VAL A 88 1.63 -19.84 -2.68
C VAL A 88 1.59 -19.52 -1.19
N GLU A 89 0.71 -20.23 -0.48
CA GLU A 89 0.48 -20.19 0.96
C GLU A 89 1.76 -19.94 1.78
N SER A 90 1.69 -18.90 2.59
CA SER A 90 2.54 -18.81 3.77
C SER A 90 1.69 -18.24 4.90
N GLU A 91 2.02 -18.67 6.11
CA GLU A 91 1.37 -18.27 7.36
C GLU A 91 1.17 -16.76 7.48
N ALA A 92 0.33 -16.34 8.44
CA ALA A 92 -0.02 -14.93 8.69
C ALA A 92 1.14 -13.96 8.43
N TRP A 93 0.94 -13.06 7.46
CA TRP A 93 1.97 -12.14 7.01
C TRP A 93 1.99 -10.87 7.86
N HIS A 94 3.18 -10.40 8.22
CA HIS A 94 3.38 -9.06 8.76
C HIS A 94 4.13 -8.21 7.75
N LEU A 95 3.51 -7.13 7.30
CA LEU A 95 4.22 -6.09 6.56
C LEU A 95 4.94 -5.17 7.55
N VAL A 96 6.27 -5.10 7.44
CA VAL A 96 7.08 -4.11 8.14
C VAL A 96 7.79 -3.26 7.09
N THR A 97 7.45 -1.98 7.05
CA THR A 97 8.14 -1.01 6.19
C THR A 97 8.77 0.08 7.05
N ASP A 98 10.08 0.26 6.88
CA ASP A 98 10.82 1.39 7.42
C ASP A 98 11.02 2.42 6.29
N ALA A 99 10.55 3.65 6.51
CA ALA A 99 10.74 4.76 5.59
C ALA A 99 11.58 5.86 6.25
N GLU A 100 12.61 6.32 5.55
CA GLU A 100 13.46 7.44 5.95
C GLU A 100 13.43 8.50 4.85
N LEU A 101 12.92 9.69 5.18
CA LEU A 101 13.10 10.86 4.33
C LEU A 101 14.56 11.27 4.40
N ALA A 102 15.33 10.96 3.36
CA ALA A 102 16.63 11.57 3.18
C ALA A 102 16.42 13.08 3.02
N ALA A 103 17.02 13.87 3.92
CA ALA A 103 17.02 15.32 3.79
C ALA A 103 17.50 15.67 2.38
N ALA A 104 16.71 16.44 1.63
CA ALA A 104 17.15 16.99 0.37
C ALA A 104 18.44 17.78 0.65
N LYS A 105 19.54 17.35 0.04
CA LYS A 105 20.76 18.16 0.05
C LYS A 105 20.46 19.38 -0.80
N ASN A 106 20.27 20.53 -0.13
CA ASN A 106 20.25 21.84 -0.76
C ASN A 106 21.61 22.14 -1.41
#